data_AF-A0A0C3AWB1-F1
#
_entry.id   AF-A0A0C3AWB1-F1
#
_cell.length_a   1.000
_cell.length_b   1.000
_cell.length_c   1.000
_cell.angle_alpha   90.00
_cell.angle_beta   90.00
_cell.angle_gamma   90.00
#
_symmetry.space_group_name_H-M   'P 1'
#
loop_
_entity.id
_entity.type
_entity.pdbx_description
1 polymer ?
#
loop_
_entity_poly.entity_id
_entity_poly.type
_entity_poly.pdbx_seq_one_letter_code
_entity_poly.pdbx_strand_id
1 'polypeptide(L)'
;MRFHALTNIFYVTLATATLATETYPAQYSYGFVEPEAPLINTDYTANFMQHKYNVNVTNIIAGQLYQSLANSKVRVDYAYEGVIASSIFDFKNTTSDGLVANYISSFTESLVQQPQCNTYYVAPAFPLFTSGILRDNGSVFMGIVHDQIYGRVSAWQILYGGVLPVTVYLDQNSTFVR
;
A
#
# COMPACT_ATOMS: atom_id res chain seq x y z
N MET A 1 21.94 -44.28 -38.86
CA MET A 1 21.17 -43.22 -38.17
C MET A 1 19.74 -43.71 -37.99
N ARG A 2 19.30 -43.98 -36.76
CA ARG A 2 17.91 -44.30 -36.42
C ARG A 2 17.41 -43.18 -35.50
N PHE A 3 16.45 -42.39 -35.95
CA PHE A 3 15.78 -41.39 -35.13
C PHE A 3 14.73 -42.11 -34.25
N HIS A 4 14.91 -42.02 -32.93
CA HIS A 4 13.84 -42.33 -31.98
C HIS A 4 12.96 -41.09 -31.85
N ALA A 5 11.68 -41.21 -32.21
CA ALA A 5 10.68 -40.21 -31.89
C ALA A 5 10.28 -40.38 -30.42
N LEU A 6 10.55 -39.36 -29.59
CA LEU A 6 10.02 -39.26 -28.24
C LEU A 6 8.68 -38.54 -28.29
N THR A 7 7.60 -39.27 -27.99
CA THR A 7 6.25 -38.73 -27.83
C THR A 7 6.12 -38.16 -26.42
N ASN A 8 6.16 -36.84 -26.27
CA ASN A 8 5.85 -36.19 -24.99
C ASN A 8 4.32 -36.02 -24.87
N ILE A 9 3.72 -36.78 -23.95
CA ILE A 9 2.33 -36.61 -23.53
C ILE A 9 2.30 -35.51 -22.46
N PHE A 10 1.69 -34.37 -22.75
CA PHE A 10 1.36 -33.35 -21.76
C PHE A 10 0.04 -33.71 -21.09
N TYR A 11 0.05 -33.89 -19.76
CA TYR A 11 -1.17 -33.91 -18.96
C TYR A 11 -1.52 -32.47 -18.59
N VAL A 12 -2.68 -31.98 -19.06
CA VAL A 12 -3.28 -30.74 -18.55
C VAL A 12 -4.24 -31.14 -17.45
N THR A 13 -3.85 -30.92 -16.20
CA THR A 13 -4.77 -31.04 -15.06
C THR A 13 -5.59 -29.76 -15.00
N LEU A 14 -6.87 -29.83 -15.36
CA LEU A 14 -7.83 -28.74 -15.12
C LEU A 14 -8.14 -28.74 -13.62
N ALA A 15 -7.50 -27.85 -12.87
CA ALA A 15 -7.94 -27.54 -11.52
C ALA A 15 -9.25 -26.76 -11.63
N THR A 16 -10.38 -27.39 -11.30
CA THR A 16 -11.62 -26.66 -11.04
C THR A 16 -11.45 -25.88 -9.75
N ALA A 17 -11.14 -24.59 -9.86
CA ALA A 17 -11.26 -23.67 -8.75
C ALA A 17 -12.74 -23.54 -8.38
N THR A 18 -13.15 -24.16 -7.27
CA THR A 18 -14.41 -23.82 -6.62
C THR A 18 -14.28 -22.40 -6.10
N LEU A 19 -14.99 -21.46 -6.73
CA LEU A 19 -15.23 -20.13 -6.16
C LEU A 19 -15.92 -20.34 -4.81
N ALA A 20 -15.19 -20.11 -3.72
CA ALA A 20 -15.82 -19.98 -2.42
C ALA A 20 -16.76 -18.77 -2.49
N THR A 21 -18.07 -19.01 -2.40
CA THR A 21 -19.04 -17.95 -2.19
C THR A 21 -18.83 -17.38 -0.79
N GLU A 22 -18.05 -16.30 -0.69
CA GLU A 22 -17.98 -15.49 0.53
C GLU A 22 -19.36 -14.89 0.81
N THR A 23 -20.01 -15.41 1.84
CA THR A 23 -21.28 -14.90 2.37
C THR A 23 -20.95 -13.75 3.31
N TYR A 24 -20.90 -12.53 2.77
CA TYR A 24 -20.89 -11.34 3.63
C TYR A 24 -22.27 -11.19 4.29
N PRO A 25 -22.33 -10.80 5.59
CA PRO A 25 -23.59 -10.59 6.27
C PRO A 25 -24.43 -9.57 5.50
N ALA A 26 -25.74 -9.80 5.44
CA ALA A 26 -26.68 -8.88 4.82
C ALA A 26 -26.49 -7.48 5.43
N GLN A 27 -25.98 -6.54 4.63
CA GLN A 27 -25.52 -5.21 5.07
C GLN A 27 -26.66 -4.33 5.64
N TYR A 28 -27.92 -4.79 5.57
CA TYR A 28 -29.10 -4.04 5.99
C TYR A 28 -30.12 -4.94 6.70
N SER A 29 -29.70 -5.64 7.75
CA SER A 29 -30.61 -6.41 8.61
C SER A 29 -30.50 -5.95 10.07
N TYR A 30 -31.57 -6.16 10.85
CA TYR A 30 -31.61 -5.80 12.28
C TYR A 30 -30.55 -6.54 13.11
N GLY A 31 -30.00 -7.64 12.59
CA GLY A 31 -28.94 -8.43 13.21
C GLY A 31 -27.55 -8.15 12.65
N PHE A 32 -27.36 -7.05 11.91
CA PHE A 32 -26.04 -6.69 11.43
C PHE A 32 -25.09 -6.45 12.61
N VAL A 33 -23.96 -7.15 12.59
CA VAL A 33 -22.84 -6.95 13.50
C VAL A 33 -21.68 -6.48 12.66
N GLU A 34 -21.09 -5.36 13.06
CA GLU A 34 -19.89 -4.83 12.41
C GLU A 34 -18.78 -5.89 12.45
N PRO A 35 -18.14 -6.20 11.31
CA PRO A 35 -17.03 -7.13 11.31
C PRO A 35 -15.87 -6.59 12.13
N GLU A 36 -15.16 -7.47 12.83
CA GLU A 36 -13.91 -7.11 13.50
C GLU A 36 -12.88 -6.66 12.47
N ALA A 37 -12.19 -5.56 12.76
CA ALA A 37 -11.13 -5.06 11.89
C ALA A 37 -10.03 -6.11 11.68
N PRO A 38 -9.66 -6.43 10.43
CA PRO A 38 -8.63 -7.43 10.17
C PRO A 38 -7.25 -6.92 10.58
N LEU A 39 -6.33 -7.86 10.81
CA LEU A 39 -4.91 -7.55 10.81
C LEU A 39 -4.45 -7.43 9.36
N ILE A 40 -3.61 -6.46 9.08
CA ILE A 40 -3.05 -6.27 7.75
C ILE A 40 -1.67 -6.90 7.61
N ASN A 41 -1.27 -7.21 6.38
CA ASN A 41 0.12 -7.51 6.07
C ASN A 41 0.95 -6.22 6.10
N THR A 42 2.06 -6.24 6.84
CA THR A 42 2.91 -5.07 7.09
C THR A 42 4.20 -5.06 6.30
N ASP A 43 4.56 -6.20 5.72
CA ASP A 43 5.70 -6.33 4.83
C ASP A 43 5.15 -6.53 3.41
N TYR A 44 5.06 -5.41 2.68
CA TYR A 44 4.44 -5.40 1.38
C TYR A 44 5.17 -4.46 0.43
N THR A 45 4.88 -4.66 -0.85
CA THR A 45 5.36 -3.84 -1.95
C THR A 45 4.14 -3.46 -2.77
N ALA A 46 3.94 -2.17 -3.01
CA ALA A 46 2.76 -1.66 -3.69
C ALA A 46 3.14 -0.58 -4.71
N ASN A 47 2.48 -0.60 -5.86
CA ASN A 47 2.44 0.59 -6.70
C ASN A 47 1.56 1.62 -5.97
N PHE A 48 1.92 2.89 -6.04
CA PHE A 48 1.08 3.95 -5.49
C PHE A 48 0.93 5.10 -6.48
N MET A 49 -0.20 5.77 -6.37
CA MET A 49 -0.47 7.05 -7.02
C MET A 49 -1.09 7.96 -5.98
N GLN A 50 -0.37 9.01 -5.61
CA GLN A 50 -0.83 10.01 -4.67
C GLN A 50 -1.28 11.25 -5.41
N HIS A 51 -2.52 11.62 -5.19
CA HIS A 51 -3.11 12.87 -5.65
C HIS A 51 -3.17 13.82 -4.46
N LYS A 52 -2.38 14.90 -4.48
CA LYS A 52 -2.44 15.93 -3.45
C LYS A 52 -2.93 17.22 -4.08
N TYR A 53 -4.16 17.58 -3.72
CA TYR A 53 -4.83 18.80 -4.15
C TYR A 53 -5.26 19.60 -2.93
N ASN A 54 -4.73 20.80 -2.79
CA ASN A 54 -5.25 21.85 -1.91
C ASN A 54 -5.03 23.22 -2.58
N VAL A 55 -5.42 24.30 -1.91
CA VAL A 55 -5.31 25.67 -2.45
C VAL A 55 -3.87 26.08 -2.85
N ASN A 56 -2.85 25.39 -2.34
CA ASN A 56 -1.44 25.70 -2.53
C ASN A 56 -0.66 24.63 -3.33
N VAL A 57 -1.19 23.41 -3.47
CA VAL A 57 -0.48 22.26 -4.04
C VAL A 57 -1.43 21.46 -4.91
N THR A 58 -1.03 21.23 -6.16
CA THR A 58 -1.73 20.35 -7.10
C THR A 58 -0.71 19.46 -7.78
N ASN A 59 -0.42 18.30 -7.20
CA ASN A 59 0.53 17.37 -7.79
C ASN A 59 0.05 15.93 -7.75
N ILE A 60 0.48 15.19 -8.77
CA ILE A 60 0.36 13.74 -8.86
C ILE A 60 1.76 13.17 -8.70
N ILE A 61 1.92 12.31 -7.71
CA ILE A 61 3.14 11.53 -7.51
C ILE A 61 2.77 10.08 -7.76
N ALA A 62 3.60 9.35 -8.50
CA ALA A 62 3.41 7.93 -8.69
C ALA A 62 4.73 7.19 -8.54
N GLY A 63 4.65 5.92 -8.15
CA GLY A 63 5.84 5.12 -7.92
C GLY A 63 5.58 3.79 -7.26
N GLN A 64 6.64 3.25 -6.67
CA GLN A 64 6.64 2.01 -5.91
C GLN A 64 6.96 2.29 -4.45
N LEU A 65 6.18 1.71 -3.54
CA LEU A 65 6.38 1.72 -2.11
C LEU A 65 6.78 0.33 -1.64
N TYR A 66 7.71 0.28 -0.71
CA TYR A 66 8.17 -0.92 -0.02
C TYR A 66 8.09 -0.64 1.48
N GLN A 67 7.36 -1.49 2.20
CA GLN A 67 7.27 -1.41 3.64
C GLN A 67 7.92 -2.62 4.28
N SER A 68 8.72 -2.41 5.32
CA SER A 68 9.21 -3.48 6.19
C SER A 68 9.07 -3.06 7.65
N LEU A 69 8.13 -3.68 8.35
CA LEU A 69 7.90 -3.45 9.76
C LEU A 69 9.03 -4.01 10.62
N ALA A 70 9.56 -5.19 10.27
CA ALA A 70 10.70 -5.81 10.97
C ALA A 70 11.94 -4.90 10.97
N ASN A 71 12.15 -4.16 9.88
CA ASN A 71 13.24 -3.20 9.77
C ASN A 71 12.85 -1.77 10.17
N SER A 72 11.57 -1.53 10.44
CA SER A 72 10.97 -0.21 10.71
C SER A 72 11.34 0.81 9.64
N LYS A 73 11.21 0.42 8.38
CA LYS A 73 11.57 1.23 7.22
C LYS A 73 10.46 1.27 6.19
N VAL A 74 10.33 2.42 5.55
CA VAL A 74 9.53 2.59 4.33
C VAL A 74 10.47 3.13 3.27
N ARG A 75 10.52 2.47 2.11
CA ARG A 75 11.19 2.99 0.91
C ARG A 75 10.13 3.37 -0.11
N VAL A 76 10.33 4.49 -0.76
CA VAL A 76 9.46 4.97 -1.82
C VAL A 76 10.33 5.41 -2.99
N ASP A 77 10.13 4.77 -4.14
CA ASP A 77 10.72 5.18 -5.41
C ASP A 77 9.62 5.84 -6.23
N TYR A 78 9.78 7.10 -6.62
CA TYR A 78 8.69 7.90 -7.17
C TYR A 78 9.15 8.93 -8.18
N ALA A 79 8.21 9.38 -9.00
CA ALA A 79 8.40 10.50 -9.90
C ALA A 79 7.35 11.60 -9.65
N TYR A 80 7.77 12.86 -9.75
CA TYR A 80 6.91 14.04 -9.68
C TYR A 80 7.57 15.20 -10.42
N GLU A 81 6.82 15.98 -11.20
CA GLU A 81 7.29 17.26 -11.79
C GLU A 81 8.72 17.25 -12.39
N GLY A 82 9.07 16.23 -13.18
CA GLY A 82 10.40 16.11 -13.80
C GLY A 82 11.51 15.61 -12.87
N VAL A 83 11.18 15.23 -11.64
CA VAL A 83 12.07 14.64 -10.65
C VAL A 83 11.76 13.14 -10.51
N ILE A 84 12.81 12.32 -10.48
CA ILE A 84 12.75 10.91 -10.06
C ILE A 84 13.54 10.79 -8.76
N ALA A 85 12.94 10.23 -7.72
CA ALA A 85 13.58 10.11 -6.41
C ALA A 85 13.34 8.75 -5.76
N SER A 86 14.28 8.36 -4.91
CA SER A 86 14.14 7.26 -3.96
C SER A 86 14.31 7.84 -2.56
N SER A 87 13.34 7.61 -1.68
CA SER A 87 13.35 8.04 -0.28
C SER A 87 13.30 6.81 0.62
N ILE A 88 14.15 6.77 1.65
CA ILE A 88 14.13 5.75 2.69
C ILE A 88 13.85 6.43 4.02
N PHE A 89 12.64 6.23 4.53
CA PHE A 89 12.23 6.65 5.86
C PHE A 89 12.66 5.59 6.89
N ASP A 90 13.48 5.98 7.86
CA ASP A 90 13.98 5.12 8.92
C ASP A 90 13.33 5.46 10.27
N PHE A 91 12.29 4.73 10.62
CA PHE A 91 11.52 4.97 11.84
C PHE A 91 12.28 4.58 13.11
N LYS A 92 13.42 3.86 13.01
CA LYS A 92 14.31 3.65 14.16
C LYS A 92 15.12 4.90 14.48
N ASN A 93 15.28 5.79 13.50
CA ASN A 93 15.98 7.05 13.65
C ASN A 93 14.98 8.21 13.62
N THR A 94 14.33 8.42 14.77
CA THR A 94 13.30 9.43 14.96
C THR A 94 13.76 10.43 16.03
N THR A 95 13.56 11.72 15.77
CA THR A 95 13.85 12.78 16.74
C THR A 95 12.84 12.77 17.89
N SER A 96 13.14 13.49 18.98
CA SER A 96 12.24 13.56 20.14
C SER A 96 10.88 14.19 19.84
N ASP A 97 10.79 15.04 18.81
CA ASP A 97 9.56 15.65 18.31
C ASP A 97 8.85 14.80 17.23
N GLY A 98 9.34 13.59 16.97
CA GLY A 98 8.66 12.61 16.10
C GLY A 98 8.99 12.72 14.61
N LEU A 99 10.02 13.49 14.23
CA LEU A 99 10.46 13.57 12.83
C LEU A 99 11.32 12.35 12.50
N VAL A 100 11.07 11.76 11.33
CA VAL A 100 11.71 10.53 10.87
C VAL A 100 12.86 10.87 9.93
N ALA A 101 14.01 10.20 10.08
CA ALA A 101 15.11 10.34 9.14
C ALA A 101 14.69 9.86 7.74
N ASN A 102 14.86 10.72 6.74
CA ASN A 102 14.66 10.41 5.34
C ASN A 102 15.98 10.55 4.58
N TYR A 103 16.45 9.45 4.02
CA TYR A 103 17.58 9.41 3.10
C TYR A 103 17.03 9.45 1.68
N ILE A 104 17.31 10.53 0.95
CA ILE A 104 16.76 10.76 -0.39
C ILE A 104 17.86 10.85 -1.44
N SER A 105 17.68 10.11 -2.52
CA SER A 105 18.46 10.26 -3.77
C SER A 105 17.52 10.72 -4.86
N SER A 106 17.85 11.80 -5.58
CA SER A 106 16.99 12.38 -6.61
C SER A 106 17.74 12.78 -7.87
N PHE A 107 17.06 12.63 -9.01
CA PHE A 107 17.46 13.04 -10.35
C PHE A 107 16.47 14.08 -10.84
N THR A 108 16.95 15.15 -11.45
CA THR A 108 16.10 16.16 -12.11
C THR A 108 16.12 15.94 -13.62
N GLU A 109 15.30 16.68 -14.36
CA GLU A 109 15.29 16.69 -15.83
C GLU A 109 16.60 17.24 -16.46
N SER A 110 17.47 17.85 -15.65
CA SER A 110 18.73 18.42 -16.13
C SER A 110 19.73 17.32 -16.50
N LEU A 111 20.15 17.32 -17.75
CA LEU A 111 21.16 16.38 -18.27
C LEU A 111 22.59 16.67 -17.80
N VAL A 112 22.83 17.84 -17.21
CA VAL A 112 24.16 18.28 -16.75
C VAL A 112 24.28 18.29 -15.23
N GLN A 113 23.15 18.26 -14.52
CA GLN A 113 23.15 18.26 -13.07
C GLN A 113 23.38 16.84 -12.55
N GLN A 114 24.30 16.71 -11.60
CA GLN A 114 24.55 15.44 -10.93
C GLN A 114 23.37 15.08 -10.00
N PRO A 115 23.10 13.79 -9.78
CA PRO A 115 22.10 13.34 -8.81
C PRO A 115 22.39 13.92 -7.43
N GLN A 116 21.33 14.29 -6.71
CA GLN A 116 21.44 14.85 -5.36
C GLN A 116 21.15 13.74 -4.35
N CYS A 117 22.02 13.61 -3.34
CA CYS A 117 21.83 12.71 -2.21
C CYS A 117 21.79 13.55 -0.94
N ASN A 118 20.66 13.53 -0.25
CA ASN A 118 20.45 14.33 0.95
C ASN A 118 19.87 13.49 2.08
N THR A 119 20.01 14.00 3.30
CA THR A 119 19.41 13.41 4.49
C THR A 119 18.77 14.51 5.32
N TYR A 120 17.51 14.33 5.69
CA TYR A 120 16.77 15.27 6.54
C TYR A 120 15.89 14.51 7.53
N TYR A 121 15.44 15.19 8.59
CA TYR A 121 14.35 14.71 9.43
C TYR A 121 13.05 15.36 8.99
N VAL A 122 12.02 14.56 8.74
CA VAL A 122 10.74 15.04 8.19
C VAL A 122 9.56 14.41 8.89
N ALA A 123 8.42 15.10 8.89
CA ALA A 123 7.14 14.45 9.17
C ALA A 123 6.86 13.47 8.00
N PRO A 124 6.74 12.16 8.25
CA PRO A 124 6.71 11.17 7.18
C PRO A 124 5.40 11.28 6.40
N ALA A 125 5.50 11.55 5.09
CA ALA A 125 4.36 11.50 4.18
C ALA A 125 3.87 10.06 3.91
N PHE A 126 4.74 9.08 4.15
CA PHE A 126 4.46 7.65 4.01
C PHE A 126 4.62 6.99 5.37
N PRO A 127 3.52 6.58 6.00
CA PRO A 127 3.55 6.03 7.35
C PRO A 127 4.08 4.60 7.38
N LEU A 128 4.60 4.19 8.53
CA LEU A 128 4.88 2.78 8.82
C LEU A 128 3.62 2.15 9.41
N PHE A 129 2.87 1.42 8.61
CA PHE A 129 1.66 0.76 9.10
C PHE A 129 2.00 -0.51 9.92
N THR A 130 1.50 -0.56 11.15
CA THR A 130 1.51 -1.77 11.98
C THR A 130 0.38 -2.71 11.57
N SER A 131 0.48 -3.99 11.93
CA SER A 131 -0.54 -4.98 11.56
C SER A 131 -1.89 -4.67 12.21
N GLY A 132 -1.85 -4.05 13.38
CA GLY A 132 -3.01 -3.59 14.13
C GLY A 132 -3.58 -2.24 13.69
N ILE A 133 -3.06 -1.58 12.65
CA ILE A 133 -3.40 -0.17 12.36
C ILE A 133 -4.90 0.12 12.33
N LEU A 134 -5.73 -0.78 11.80
CA LEU A 134 -7.18 -0.62 11.79
C LEU A 134 -7.78 -0.69 13.20
N ARG A 135 -7.39 -1.70 13.98
CA ARG A 135 -7.85 -1.90 15.36
C ARG A 135 -7.38 -0.77 16.28
N ASP A 136 -6.10 -0.43 16.19
CA ASP A 136 -5.43 0.56 17.05
C ASP A 136 -5.99 1.97 16.82
N ASN A 137 -6.55 2.24 15.63
CA ASN A 137 -7.19 3.52 15.29
C ASN A 137 -8.72 3.46 15.31
N GLY A 138 -9.31 2.42 15.93
CA GLY A 138 -10.76 2.29 16.10
C GLY A 138 -11.52 2.30 14.78
N SER A 139 -11.04 1.55 13.79
CA SER A 139 -11.59 1.59 12.44
C SER A 139 -13.07 1.26 12.39
N VAL A 140 -13.80 1.96 11.54
CA VAL A 140 -15.21 1.69 11.24
C VAL A 140 -15.32 1.00 9.88
N PHE A 141 -16.02 -0.13 9.82
CA PHE A 141 -16.33 -0.83 8.58
C PHE A 141 -17.36 -0.03 7.77
N MET A 142 -16.95 0.42 6.58
CA MET A 142 -17.78 1.23 5.70
C MET A 142 -18.58 0.41 4.68
N GLY A 143 -18.34 -0.91 4.63
CA GLY A 143 -19.00 -1.83 3.71
C GLY A 143 -18.06 -2.41 2.66
N ILE A 144 -18.65 -3.18 1.76
CA ILE A 144 -17.95 -3.75 0.61
C ILE A 144 -18.26 -2.90 -0.61
N VAL A 145 -17.22 -2.41 -1.28
CA VAL A 145 -17.34 -1.57 -2.48
C VAL A 145 -16.74 -2.28 -3.69
N HIS A 146 -17.15 -1.85 -4.88
CA HIS A 146 -16.52 -2.28 -6.12
C HIS A 146 -15.55 -1.19 -6.59
N ASP A 147 -14.26 -1.44 -6.42
CA ASP A 147 -13.18 -0.65 -7.02
C ASP A 147 -12.95 -1.10 -8.47
N GLN A 148 -12.71 -0.14 -9.36
CA GLN A 148 -12.58 -0.41 -10.81
C GLN A 148 -11.32 -1.20 -11.17
N ILE A 149 -10.28 -1.16 -10.33
CA ILE A 149 -8.98 -1.80 -10.56
C ILE A 149 -8.92 -3.11 -9.77
N TYR A 150 -9.35 -3.08 -8.51
CA TYR A 150 -9.20 -4.20 -7.58
C TYR A 150 -10.46 -5.05 -7.43
N GLY A 151 -11.55 -4.69 -8.11
CA GLY A 151 -12.82 -5.38 -8.02
C GLY A 151 -13.45 -5.20 -6.65
N ARG A 152 -13.83 -6.29 -5.99
CA ARG A 152 -14.54 -6.21 -4.70
C ARG A 152 -13.54 -6.00 -3.56
N VAL A 153 -13.69 -4.92 -2.81
CA VAL A 153 -12.80 -4.55 -1.68
C VAL A 153 -13.60 -4.17 -0.44
N SER A 154 -13.04 -4.38 0.73
CA SER A 154 -13.61 -3.88 1.99
C SER A 154 -13.12 -2.47 2.29
N ALA A 155 -14.02 -1.57 2.64
CA ALA A 155 -13.71 -0.19 2.97
C ALA A 155 -13.73 -0.01 4.50
N TRP A 156 -12.71 0.66 5.03
CA TRP A 156 -12.56 0.93 6.45
C TRP A 156 -12.20 2.41 6.63
N GLN A 157 -12.78 3.07 7.62
CA GLN A 157 -12.41 4.43 8.00
C GLN A 157 -11.60 4.42 9.29
N ILE A 158 -10.47 5.13 9.33
CA ILE A 158 -9.64 5.34 10.52
C ILE A 158 -9.43 6.82 10.77
N LEU A 159 -9.09 7.18 12.01
CA LEU A 159 -8.53 8.50 12.35
C LEU A 159 -7.01 8.39 12.42
N TYR A 160 -6.33 8.57 11.29
CA TYR A 160 -4.88 8.53 11.23
C TYR A 160 -4.27 9.68 12.05
N GLY A 161 -3.34 9.33 12.95
CA GLY A 161 -2.76 10.28 13.91
C GLY A 161 -3.79 10.92 14.86
N GLY A 162 -4.97 10.30 15.03
CA GLY A 162 -6.05 10.78 15.86
C GLY A 162 -6.83 11.98 15.32
N VAL A 163 -6.46 12.53 14.15
CA VAL A 163 -7.03 13.79 13.64
C VAL A 163 -7.41 13.76 12.15
N LEU A 164 -6.80 12.88 11.35
CA LEU A 164 -7.04 12.81 9.91
C LEU A 164 -7.97 11.64 9.57
N PRO A 165 -9.22 11.88 9.13
CA PRO A 165 -10.07 10.80 8.65
C PRO A 165 -9.51 10.25 7.34
N VAL A 166 -9.19 8.96 7.32
CA VAL A 166 -8.68 8.24 6.16
C VAL A 166 -9.58 7.05 5.88
N THR A 167 -9.98 6.89 4.63
CA THR A 167 -10.60 5.65 4.15
C THR A 167 -9.54 4.80 3.50
N VAL A 168 -9.44 3.55 3.94
CA VAL A 168 -8.54 2.55 3.39
C VAL A 168 -9.36 1.39 2.82
N TYR A 169 -8.85 0.81 1.74
CA TYR A 169 -9.47 -0.30 1.05
C TYR A 169 -8.57 -1.52 1.13
N LEU A 170 -9.17 -2.66 1.50
CA LEU A 170 -8.48 -3.95 1.57
C LEU A 170 -9.06 -4.95 0.58
N ASP A 171 -8.18 -5.72 -0.05
CA ASP A 171 -8.56 -6.90 -0.81
C ASP A 171 -8.99 -8.07 0.11
N GLN A 172 -9.37 -9.20 -0.49
CA GLN A 172 -9.78 -10.41 0.23
C GLN A 172 -8.68 -11.01 1.14
N ASN A 173 -7.41 -10.62 0.93
CA ASN A 173 -6.27 -11.07 1.74
C ASN A 173 -5.88 -10.04 2.81
N SER A 174 -6.71 -9.02 3.06
CA SER A 174 -6.42 -7.93 4.00
C SER A 174 -5.15 -7.13 3.65
N THR A 175 -4.87 -6.99 2.35
CA THR A 175 -3.77 -6.15 1.84
C THR A 175 -4.32 -4.79 1.41
N PHE A 176 -3.61 -3.70 1.74
CA PHE A 176 -3.97 -2.37 1.27
C PHE A 176 -3.92 -2.29 -0.24
N VAL A 177 -5.01 -1.79 -0.82
CA VAL A 177 -5.11 -1.53 -2.25
C VAL A 177 -5.41 -0.07 -2.59
N ARG A 178 -5.93 0.72 -1.63
CA ARG A 178 -6.16 2.16 -1.80
C ARG A 178 -6.33 2.90 -0.47
#